data_AF-A0A525CXX3-F1
#
_entry.id   AF-A0A525CXX3-F1
#
_cell.length_a   1.000
_cell.length_b   1.000
_cell.length_c   1.000
_cell.angle_alpha   90.00
_cell.angle_beta   90.00
_cell.angle_gamma   90.00
#
_symmetry.space_group_name_H-M   'P 1'
#
loop_
_entity.id
_entity.type
_entity.pdbx_description
1 polymer ?
#
loop_
_entity_poly.entity_id
_entity_poly.type
_entity_poly.pdbx_seq_one_letter_code
_entity_poly.pdbx_strand_id
1 'polypeptide(L)'
;MAGSATAPACPVDFVEHSPVGTLSHLLAEFSSEIRSMKSWFELSTSQSGRTTTGLSPLEPAQIPELFEAFLTDSLRPDRFPGIAGHLRRAAEDLKAYYFEALSAHPSQSTDPQSLANWFWGKTAAAQLIYQVSQKCLEYESKELQITGKLLLVPRNQLHRFV
;
A
#
# COMPACT_ATOMS: atom_id res chain seq x y z
N MET A 1 14.50 -10.84 -44.55
CA MET A 1 14.67 -11.15 -43.12
C MET A 1 13.92 -10.08 -42.35
N ALA A 2 12.69 -10.36 -41.95
CA ALA A 2 11.86 -9.43 -41.19
C ALA A 2 11.29 -10.19 -40.01
N GLY A 3 11.73 -9.83 -38.81
CA GLY A 3 11.27 -10.37 -37.54
C GLY A 3 11.20 -9.24 -36.54
N SER A 4 10.17 -8.40 -36.64
CA SER A 4 9.79 -7.49 -35.56
C SER A 4 8.96 -8.30 -34.58
N ALA A 5 9.60 -8.78 -33.50
CA ALA A 5 8.91 -9.36 -32.36
C ALA A 5 8.39 -8.20 -31.49
N THR A 6 7.09 -7.98 -31.54
CA THR A 6 6.34 -7.12 -30.62
C THR A 6 6.52 -7.61 -29.19
N ALA A 7 6.94 -6.73 -28.29
CA ALA A 7 7.04 -7.03 -26.86
C ALA A 7 5.64 -7.34 -26.28
N PRO A 8 5.48 -8.37 -25.44
CA PRO A 8 4.22 -8.59 -24.75
C PRO A 8 4.05 -7.52 -23.66
N ALA A 9 3.17 -6.57 -23.91
CA ALA A 9 2.58 -5.75 -22.85
C ALA A 9 1.64 -6.68 -22.08
N CYS A 10 2.06 -7.15 -20.90
CA CYS A 10 1.16 -7.85 -19.99
C CYS A 10 0.08 -6.86 -19.54
N PRO A 11 -1.21 -7.09 -19.86
CA PRO A 11 -2.29 -6.30 -19.29
C PRO A 11 -2.34 -6.65 -17.80
N VAL A 12 -2.06 -5.68 -16.95
CA VAL A 12 -2.38 -5.82 -15.53
C VAL A 12 -3.87 -5.48 -15.40
N ASP A 13 -4.71 -6.50 -15.57
CA ASP A 13 -6.12 -6.40 -15.23
C ASP A 13 -6.23 -6.49 -13.70
N PHE A 14 -6.39 -5.35 -13.04
CA PHE A 14 -6.77 -5.32 -11.63
C PHE A 14 -8.21 -5.80 -11.52
N VAL A 15 -8.41 -6.94 -10.87
CA VAL A 15 -9.74 -7.49 -10.57
C VAL A 15 -10.52 -6.48 -9.73
N GLU A 16 -11.78 -6.22 -10.09
CA GLU A 16 -12.67 -5.39 -9.27
C GLU A 16 -12.87 -6.07 -7.91
N HIS A 17 -12.45 -5.40 -6.84
CA HIS A 17 -12.61 -5.91 -5.48
C HIS A 17 -14.08 -6.12 -5.13
N SER A 18 -14.42 -7.37 -4.82
CA SER A 18 -15.69 -7.76 -4.20
C SER A 18 -15.71 -7.35 -2.71
N PRO A 19 -16.86 -7.00 -2.11
CA PRO A 19 -16.87 -6.50 -0.74
C PRO A 19 -16.50 -7.63 0.23
N VAL A 20 -15.47 -7.33 1.05
CA VAL A 20 -14.97 -8.11 2.19
C VAL A 20 -14.57 -9.55 1.84
N GLY A 21 -13.47 -9.68 1.09
CA GLY A 21 -12.66 -10.91 1.13
C GLY A 21 -12.08 -11.12 2.53
N THR A 22 -11.77 -12.38 2.88
CA THR A 22 -11.04 -12.68 4.13
C THR A 22 -9.69 -11.96 4.14
N LEU A 23 -9.10 -11.72 5.32
CA LEU A 23 -7.77 -11.12 5.44
C LEU A 23 -6.74 -11.84 4.55
N SER A 24 -6.81 -13.17 4.46
CA SER A 24 -5.95 -13.98 3.59
C SER A 24 -6.11 -13.65 2.10
N HIS A 25 -7.34 -13.39 1.62
CA HIS A 25 -7.57 -12.97 0.24
C HIS A 25 -6.95 -11.60 -0.02
N LEU A 26 -7.16 -10.65 0.90
CA LEU A 26 -6.61 -9.30 0.79
C LEU A 26 -5.08 -9.30 0.76
N LEU A 27 -4.44 -10.12 1.58
CA LEU A 27 -2.98 -10.30 1.60
C LEU A 27 -2.47 -10.92 0.29
N ALA A 28 -3.22 -11.85 -0.32
CA ALA A 28 -2.87 -12.44 -1.60
C ALA A 28 -2.97 -11.43 -2.75
N GLU A 29 -4.04 -10.61 -2.78
CA GLU A 29 -4.21 -9.52 -3.75
C GLU A 29 -3.07 -8.50 -3.62
N PHE A 30 -2.78 -8.05 -2.40
CA PHE A 30 -1.67 -7.15 -2.11
C PHE A 30 -0.33 -7.71 -2.63
N SER A 31 -0.07 -9.00 -2.38
CA SER A 31 1.17 -9.65 -2.81
C SER A 31 1.30 -9.66 -4.34
N SER A 32 0.17 -9.81 -5.04
CA SER A 32 0.11 -9.68 -6.50
C SER A 32 0.41 -8.25 -6.96
N GLU A 33 -0.18 -7.25 -6.30
CA GLU A 33 0.03 -5.83 -6.58
C GLU A 33 1.50 -5.45 -6.47
N ILE A 34 2.16 -5.75 -5.35
CA ILE A 34 3.59 -5.49 -5.16
C ILE A 34 4.42 -6.15 -6.28
N ARG A 35 4.13 -7.42 -6.61
CA ARG A 35 4.86 -8.10 -7.68
C ARG A 35 4.69 -7.41 -9.03
N SER A 36 3.47 -6.95 -9.35
CA SER A 36 3.15 -6.27 -10.60
C SER A 36 3.83 -4.90 -10.74
N MET A 37 4.04 -4.20 -9.62
CA MET A 37 4.62 -2.86 -9.58
C MET A 37 6.15 -2.85 -9.50
N LYS A 38 6.77 -3.97 -9.13
CA LYS A 38 8.20 -4.07 -8.84
C LYS A 38 9.10 -3.54 -9.95
N SER A 39 8.92 -4.00 -11.18
CA SER A 39 9.78 -3.58 -12.30
C SER A 39 9.66 -2.07 -12.59
N TRP A 40 8.48 -1.49 -12.37
CA TRP A 40 8.27 -0.06 -12.56
C TRP A 40 8.88 0.77 -11.43
N PHE A 41 8.80 0.29 -10.19
CA PHE A 41 9.50 0.88 -9.06
C PHE A 41 11.02 0.88 -9.26
N GLU A 42 11.59 -0.26 -9.66
CA GLU A 42 13.01 -0.40 -9.98
C GLU A 42 13.42 0.53 -11.13
N LEU A 43 12.57 0.67 -12.16
CA LEU A 43 12.82 1.61 -13.25
C LEU A 43 12.82 3.07 -12.75
N SER A 44 11.81 3.46 -11.97
CA SER A 44 11.69 4.82 -11.42
C SER A 44 12.89 5.21 -10.55
N THR A 45 13.31 4.31 -9.67
CA THR A 45 14.49 4.51 -8.79
C THR A 45 15.78 4.58 -9.60
N SER A 46 15.95 3.74 -10.62
CA SER A 46 17.13 3.77 -11.50
C SER A 46 17.25 5.06 -12.32
N GLN A 47 16.12 5.65 -12.74
CA GLN A 47 16.10 6.88 -13.53
C GLN A 47 16.31 8.14 -12.68
N SER A 48 15.72 8.19 -11.48
CA SER A 48 15.78 9.36 -10.60
C SER A 48 17.00 9.36 -9.67
N GLY A 49 17.60 8.19 -9.40
CA GLY A 49 18.68 8.01 -8.43
C GLY A 49 18.26 8.26 -6.98
N ARG A 50 16.96 8.36 -6.71
CA ARG A 50 16.39 8.68 -5.39
C ARG A 50 15.15 7.81 -5.16
N THR A 51 14.86 7.55 -3.88
CA THR A 51 13.60 6.94 -3.45
C THR A 51 13.06 7.72 -2.26
N THR A 52 11.74 7.76 -2.12
CA THR A 52 10.99 8.28 -0.98
C THR A 52 10.45 7.17 -0.06
N THR A 53 10.70 5.90 -0.41
CA THR A 53 10.54 4.75 0.49
C THR A 53 11.69 4.65 1.49
N GLY A 54 11.53 3.81 2.52
CA GLY A 54 12.56 3.50 3.52
C GLY A 54 12.40 4.26 4.84
N LEU A 55 11.21 4.78 5.12
CA LEU A 55 10.88 5.35 6.43
C LEU A 55 10.75 4.22 7.48
N SER A 56 10.25 3.07 7.07
CA SER A 56 10.28 1.83 7.85
C SER A 56 11.53 1.02 7.50
N PRO A 57 12.02 0.16 8.41
CA PRO A 57 13.12 -0.76 8.12
C PRO A 57 12.68 -1.97 7.27
N LEU A 58 11.49 -1.91 6.66
CA LEU A 58 10.88 -3.01 5.93
C LEU A 58 10.92 -2.72 4.43
N GLU A 59 11.16 -3.76 3.65
CA GLU A 59 10.87 -3.72 2.22
C GLU A 59 9.36 -3.68 2.00
N PRO A 60 8.85 -3.06 0.92
CA PRO A 60 7.43 -2.99 0.63
C PRO A 60 6.71 -4.34 0.65
N ALA A 61 7.41 -5.41 0.26
CA ALA A 61 6.89 -6.79 0.27
C ALA A 61 6.72 -7.39 1.68
N GLN A 62 7.39 -6.84 2.71
CA GLN A 62 7.33 -7.31 4.10
C GLN A 62 6.28 -6.58 4.93
N ILE A 63 5.80 -5.43 4.47
CA ILE A 63 4.79 -4.62 5.18
C ILE A 63 3.48 -5.38 5.46
N PRO A 64 2.98 -6.30 4.60
CA PRO A 64 1.81 -7.13 4.90
C PRO A 64 1.95 -7.95 6.16
N GLU A 65 3.15 -8.47 6.45
CA GLU A 65 3.40 -9.29 7.62
C GLU A 65 3.26 -8.47 8.90
N LEU A 66 3.73 -7.21 8.90
CA LEU A 66 3.52 -6.26 9.99
C LEU A 66 2.03 -5.98 10.19
N PHE A 67 1.30 -5.71 9.10
CA PHE A 67 -0.12 -5.37 9.17
C PHE A 67 -0.97 -6.56 9.59
N GLU A 68 -0.71 -7.76 9.05
CA GLU A 68 -1.35 -9.01 9.47
C GLU A 68 -1.09 -9.30 10.94
N ALA A 69 0.16 -9.21 11.39
CA ALA A 69 0.51 -9.44 12.80
C ALA A 69 -0.25 -8.47 13.72
N PHE A 70 -0.42 -7.22 13.33
CA PHE A 70 -1.20 -6.24 14.09
C PHE A 70 -2.71 -6.52 14.04
N LEU A 71 -3.27 -6.84 12.88
CA LEU A 71 -4.68 -7.13 12.69
C LEU A 71 -5.13 -8.41 13.42
N THR A 72 -4.24 -9.38 13.58
CA THR A 72 -4.49 -10.66 14.24
C THR A 72 -4.12 -10.67 15.73
N ASP A 73 -3.76 -9.51 16.31
CA ASP A 73 -3.28 -9.39 17.69
C ASP A 73 -2.03 -10.24 18.02
N SER A 74 -1.30 -10.70 17.01
CA SER A 74 0.02 -11.33 17.17
C SER A 74 1.06 -10.30 17.61
N LEU A 75 0.92 -9.06 17.15
CA LEU A 75 1.71 -7.91 17.57
C LEU A 75 0.79 -6.91 18.28
N ARG A 76 0.92 -6.86 19.61
CA ARG A 76 0.08 -5.99 20.44
C ARG A 76 0.84 -4.75 20.94
N PRO A 77 0.18 -3.59 21.05
CA PRO A 77 0.80 -2.35 21.52
C PRO A 77 1.43 -2.44 22.91
N ASP A 78 0.86 -3.24 23.81
CA ASP A 78 1.39 -3.43 25.18
C ASP A 78 2.74 -4.17 25.20
N ARG A 79 3.03 -4.95 24.16
CA ARG A 79 4.26 -5.73 24.03
C ARG A 79 5.25 -5.13 23.04
N PHE A 80 4.79 -4.22 22.19
CA PHE A 80 5.60 -3.56 21.18
C PHE A 80 5.39 -2.03 21.22
N PRO A 81 6.05 -1.33 22.18
CA PRO A 81 5.99 0.11 22.27
C PRO A 81 6.43 0.78 20.95
N GLY A 82 5.76 1.86 20.57
CA GLY A 82 6.03 2.58 19.32
C GLY A 82 5.49 1.89 18.06
N ILE A 83 4.64 0.87 18.18
CA ILE A 83 3.97 0.24 17.03
C ILE A 83 3.25 1.26 16.14
N ALA A 84 2.62 2.28 16.72
CA ALA A 84 1.92 3.32 15.98
C ALA A 84 2.82 4.02 14.95
N GLY A 85 4.06 4.35 15.35
CA GLY A 85 5.07 4.90 14.45
C GLY A 85 5.48 3.93 13.34
N HIS A 86 5.60 2.63 13.64
CA HIS A 86 5.94 1.61 12.65
C HIS A 86 4.83 1.44 11.62
N LEU A 87 3.56 1.35 12.05
CA LEU A 87 2.40 1.26 11.18
C LEU A 87 2.32 2.47 10.25
N ARG A 88 2.52 3.68 10.79
CA ARG A 88 2.52 4.91 10.00
C ARG A 88 3.61 4.91 8.94
N ARG A 89 4.87 4.62 9.32
CA ARG A 89 6.00 4.65 8.38
C ARG A 89 5.86 3.61 7.29
N ALA A 90 5.37 2.41 7.63
CA ALA A 90 5.06 1.37 6.65
C ALA A 90 3.95 1.82 5.67
N ALA A 91 2.89 2.46 6.16
CA ALA A 91 1.84 3.00 5.28
C ALA A 91 2.37 4.12 4.35
N GLU A 92 3.29 4.96 4.81
CA GLU A 92 3.97 5.95 3.95
C GLU A 92 4.85 5.28 2.89
N ASP A 93 5.62 4.25 3.27
CA ASP A 93 6.46 3.51 2.32
C ASP A 93 5.64 2.83 1.22
N LEU A 94 4.47 2.28 1.56
CA LEU A 94 3.57 1.74 0.54
C LEU A 94 3.10 2.84 -0.41
N LYS A 95 2.62 3.98 0.09
CA LYS A 95 2.19 5.06 -0.80
C LYS A 95 3.32 5.52 -1.73
N ALA A 96 4.53 5.69 -1.18
CA ALA A 96 5.72 6.04 -1.95
C ALA A 96 6.02 4.99 -3.03
N TYR A 97 6.06 3.71 -2.67
CA TYR A 97 6.32 2.61 -3.59
C TYR A 97 5.35 2.60 -4.79
N TYR A 98 4.05 2.71 -4.52
CA TYR A 98 3.03 2.71 -5.56
C TYR A 98 3.11 3.96 -6.46
N PHE A 99 3.30 5.14 -5.88
CA PHE A 99 3.38 6.38 -6.67
C PHE A 99 4.67 6.47 -7.50
N GLU A 100 5.79 5.99 -6.96
CA GLU A 100 7.05 5.90 -7.71
C GLU A 100 6.95 4.88 -8.85
N ALA A 101 6.36 3.71 -8.61
CA ALA A 101 6.11 2.73 -9.67
C ALA A 101 5.24 3.33 -10.79
N LEU A 102 4.13 3.97 -10.44
CA LEU A 102 3.24 4.57 -11.43
C LEU A 102 3.87 5.73 -12.21
N SER A 103 4.80 6.48 -11.61
CA SER A 103 5.50 7.56 -12.30
C SER A 103 6.36 7.09 -13.47
N ALA A 104 6.82 5.83 -13.43
CA ALA A 104 7.55 5.19 -14.53
C ALA A 104 6.64 4.38 -15.47
N HIS A 105 5.35 4.22 -15.13
CA HIS A 105 4.41 3.42 -15.90
C HIS A 105 3.84 4.23 -17.09
N PRO A 106 4.00 3.77 -18.35
CA PRO A 106 3.66 4.56 -19.54
C PRO A 106 2.16 4.81 -19.73
N SER A 107 1.29 3.99 -19.15
CA SER A 107 -0.16 4.10 -19.33
C SER A 107 -0.91 4.87 -18.24
N GLN A 108 -0.23 5.31 -17.17
CA GLN A 108 -0.91 5.90 -16.01
C GLN A 108 -0.82 7.43 -16.03
N SER A 109 -1.92 8.08 -15.64
CA SER A 109 -1.94 9.53 -15.41
C SER A 109 -0.95 9.93 -14.31
N THR A 110 -0.19 11.00 -14.55
CA THR A 110 0.69 11.63 -13.55
C THR A 110 -0.03 12.67 -12.70
N ASP A 111 -1.32 12.92 -12.93
CA ASP A 111 -2.13 13.81 -12.12
C ASP A 111 -2.25 13.29 -10.67
N PRO A 112 -1.84 14.09 -9.66
CA PRO A 112 -1.83 13.65 -8.26
C PRO A 112 -3.19 13.19 -7.73
N GLN A 113 -4.28 13.84 -8.15
CA GLN A 113 -5.62 13.49 -7.70
C GLN A 113 -6.07 12.14 -8.29
N SER A 114 -5.79 11.91 -9.56
CA SER A 114 -6.04 10.64 -10.24
C SER A 114 -5.26 9.48 -9.60
N LEU A 115 -3.97 9.70 -9.28
CA LEU A 115 -3.13 8.72 -8.57
C LEU A 115 -3.68 8.40 -7.17
N ALA A 116 -4.05 9.42 -6.40
CA ALA A 116 -4.64 9.22 -5.09
C ALA A 116 -5.98 8.48 -5.17
N ASN A 117 -6.85 8.85 -6.13
CA ASN A 117 -8.14 8.20 -6.35
C ASN A 117 -7.97 6.72 -6.71
N TRP A 118 -7.01 6.41 -7.56
CA TRP A 118 -6.67 5.04 -7.93
C TRP A 118 -6.17 4.27 -6.71
N PHE A 119 -5.15 4.77 -6.00
CA PHE A 119 -4.56 4.07 -4.87
C PHE A 119 -5.62 3.75 -3.81
N TRP A 120 -6.35 4.78 -3.35
CA TRP A 120 -7.33 4.63 -2.27
C TRP A 120 -8.62 3.92 -2.70
N GLY A 121 -8.92 3.84 -4.00
CA GLY A 121 -10.17 3.27 -4.50
C GLY A 121 -10.03 1.90 -5.16
N LYS A 122 -8.82 1.46 -5.48
CA LYS A 122 -8.58 0.29 -6.34
C LYS A 122 -7.53 -0.69 -5.83
N THR A 123 -6.84 -0.41 -4.73
CA THR A 123 -5.75 -1.27 -4.25
C THR A 123 -6.09 -2.01 -2.96
N ALA A 124 -5.62 -3.26 -2.88
CA ALA A 124 -5.59 -4.06 -1.67
C ALA A 124 -4.70 -3.39 -0.60
N ALA A 125 -3.62 -2.72 -1.00
CA ALA A 125 -2.79 -1.93 -0.09
C ALA A 125 -3.59 -0.88 0.68
N ALA A 126 -4.41 -0.08 0.00
CA ALA A 126 -5.23 0.92 0.65
C ALA A 126 -6.30 0.30 1.57
N GLN A 127 -6.91 -0.80 1.16
CA GLN A 127 -7.86 -1.54 2.00
C GLN A 127 -7.20 -2.09 3.27
N LEU A 128 -5.97 -2.60 3.17
CA LEU A 128 -5.22 -3.12 4.31
C LEU A 128 -4.83 -2.00 5.28
N ILE A 129 -4.35 -0.86 4.77
CA ILE A 129 -4.09 0.35 5.57
C ILE A 129 -5.37 0.81 6.29
N TYR A 130 -6.52 0.77 5.61
CA TYR A 130 -7.79 1.10 6.23
C TYR A 130 -8.17 0.12 7.36
N GLN A 131 -8.04 -1.19 7.17
CA GLN A 131 -8.30 -2.15 8.26
C GLN A 131 -7.39 -1.91 9.46
N VAL A 132 -6.10 -1.64 9.24
CA VAL A 132 -5.15 -1.27 10.30
C VAL A 132 -5.59 0.01 10.99
N SER A 133 -6.09 0.99 10.23
CA SER A 133 -6.62 2.23 10.80
C SER A 133 -7.79 2.00 11.74
N GLN A 134 -8.71 1.09 11.41
CA GLN A 134 -9.84 0.71 12.26
C GLN A 134 -9.36 -0.03 13.50
N LYS A 135 -8.44 -1.00 13.34
CA LYS A 135 -7.85 -1.75 14.46
C LYS A 135 -7.15 -0.83 15.47
N CYS A 136 -6.49 0.23 15.01
CA CYS A 136 -5.90 1.24 15.90
C CYS A 136 -6.94 1.91 16.83
N LEU A 137 -8.19 2.05 16.39
CA LEU A 137 -9.27 2.70 17.15
C LEU A 137 -9.83 1.82 18.26
N GLU A 138 -9.55 0.51 18.23
CA GLU A 138 -9.96 -0.43 19.28
C GLU A 138 -9.14 -0.27 20.57
N TYR A 139 -7.98 0.39 20.50
CA TYR A 139 -7.11 0.59 21.65
C TYR A 139 -7.37 1.95 22.35
N GLU A 140 -7.21 1.97 23.68
CA GLU A 140 -7.32 3.21 24.48
C GLU A 140 -6.08 4.12 24.37
N SER A 141 -5.01 3.65 23.73
CA SER A 141 -3.79 4.43 23.52
C SER A 141 -4.06 5.66 22.64
N LYS A 142 -3.81 6.86 23.19
CA LYS A 142 -3.95 8.12 22.46
C LYS A 142 -3.11 8.15 21.18
N GLU A 143 -1.91 7.58 21.20
CA GLU A 143 -1.01 7.53 20.04
C GLU A 143 -1.61 6.70 18.90
N LEU A 144 -2.18 5.53 19.22
CA LEU A 144 -2.87 4.68 18.24
C LEU A 144 -4.15 5.32 17.74
N GLN A 145 -4.93 5.94 18.61
CA GLN A 145 -6.14 6.65 18.20
C GLN A 145 -5.82 7.80 17.24
N ILE A 146 -4.76 8.59 17.49
CA ILE A 146 -4.30 9.63 16.56
C ILE A 146 -3.86 8.99 15.23
N THR A 147 -3.10 7.90 15.29
CA THR A 147 -2.60 7.20 14.11
C THR A 147 -3.74 6.69 13.22
N GLY A 148 -4.70 5.97 13.80
CA GLY A 148 -5.87 5.45 13.11
C GLY A 148 -6.79 6.55 12.57
N LYS A 149 -7.04 7.61 13.35
CA LYS A 149 -7.96 8.69 12.94
C LYS A 149 -7.40 9.61 11.86
N LEU A 150 -6.09 9.88 11.88
CA LEU A 150 -5.50 11.02 11.17
C LEU A 150 -4.32 10.69 10.27
N LEU A 151 -3.55 9.64 10.56
CA LEU A 151 -2.20 9.48 9.98
C LEU A 151 -2.09 8.33 8.99
N LEU A 152 -3.05 7.38 8.98
CA LEU A 152 -3.04 6.26 8.05
C LEU A 152 -3.85 6.54 6.79
N VAL A 153 -5.11 7.00 6.94
CA VAL A 153 -6.00 7.27 5.80
C VAL A 153 -6.37 8.76 5.77
N PRO A 154 -6.16 9.47 4.64
CA PRO A 154 -6.58 10.86 4.51
C PRO A 154 -8.10 11.00 4.65
N ARG A 155 -8.55 12.05 5.35
CA ARG A 155 -9.99 12.26 5.62
C ARG A 155 -10.85 12.34 4.36
N ASN A 156 -10.35 12.98 3.31
CA ASN A 156 -11.04 13.07 2.02
C ASN A 156 -11.08 11.73 1.27
N GLN A 157 -10.40 10.69 1.77
CA GLN A 157 -10.38 9.35 1.18
C GLN A 157 -11.30 8.36 1.91
N LEU A 158 -11.65 8.63 3.17
CA LEU A 158 -12.45 7.73 4.03
C LEU A 158 -13.80 7.31 3.44
N HIS A 159 -14.44 8.16 2.63
CA HIS A 159 -15.73 7.85 2.00
C HIS A 159 -15.70 6.65 1.04
N ARG A 160 -14.52 6.12 0.72
CA ARG A 160 -14.35 4.93 -0.13
C ARG A 160 -14.50 3.62 0.64
N PHE A 161 -14.46 3.67 1.98
CA PHE A 161 -14.38 2.49 2.84
C PHE A 161 -15.59 2.30 3.76
N VAL A 162 -16.61 3.15 3.59
CA VAL A 162 -17.88 3.16 4.36
C VAL A 162 -19.03 2.66 3.51
#